data_AF-A0A924GEA2-F1
#
_entry.id   AF-A0A924GEA2-F1
#
_cell.length_a   1.000
_cell.length_b   1.000
_cell.length_c   1.000
_cell.angle_alpha   90.00
_cell.angle_beta   90.00
_cell.angle_gamma   90.00
#
_symmetry.space_group_name_H-M   'P 1'
#
loop_
_entity.id
_entity.type
_entity.pdbx_description
1 polymer ?
#
loop_
_entity_poly.entity_id
_entity_poly.type
_entity_poly.pdbx_seq_one_letter_code
_entity_poly.pdbx_strand_id
1 'polypeptide(L)'
;MALTPEQRTAQRKIVGTLNLKSHMWFEPTGEFCIWRDERASTDWGAGIPELSKHFDALEVPYVVRMEVVNTGKRRKAGFTLVVQRNDLPALTRWVPSFQKQIDNVQAELNKSIPN
;
A
#
# COMPACT_ATOMS: atom_id res chain seq x y z
N MET A 1 -9.34 -15.29 -18.62
CA MET A 1 -8.98 -14.08 -19.40
C MET A 1 -7.47 -13.88 -19.27
N ALA A 2 -6.74 -13.75 -20.37
CA ALA A 2 -5.29 -13.55 -20.31
C ALA A 2 -4.98 -12.07 -20.03
N LEU A 3 -4.03 -11.79 -19.14
CA LEU A 3 -3.60 -10.43 -18.82
C LEU A 3 -2.92 -9.77 -20.00
N THR A 4 -3.18 -8.47 -20.21
CA THR A 4 -2.43 -7.67 -21.19
C THR A 4 -0.95 -7.55 -20.78
N PRO A 5 -0.01 -7.29 -21.70
CA PRO A 5 1.39 -7.06 -21.36
C PRO A 5 1.59 -5.92 -20.34
N GLU A 6 0.74 -4.88 -20.43
CA GLU A 6 0.71 -3.76 -19.52
C GLU A 6 0.27 -4.18 -18.11
N GLN A 7 -0.86 -4.90 -17.99
CA GLN A 7 -1.33 -5.44 -16.71
C GLN A 7 -0.31 -6.38 -16.07
N ARG A 8 0.37 -7.23 -16.85
CA ARG A 8 1.44 -8.10 -16.31
C ARG A 8 2.63 -7.31 -15.78
N THR A 9 2.95 -6.19 -16.41
CA THR A 9 4.05 -5.32 -15.97
C THR A 9 3.66 -4.55 -14.72
N ALA A 10 2.47 -3.96 -14.71
CA ALA A 10 1.91 -3.30 -13.54
C ALA A 10 1.78 -4.24 -12.35
N GLN A 11 1.25 -5.46 -12.54
CA GLN A 11 1.15 -6.46 -11.49
C GLN A 11 2.52 -6.79 -10.90
N ARG A 12 3.53 -7.12 -11.73
CA ARG A 12 4.88 -7.42 -11.24
C ARG A 12 5.48 -6.26 -10.43
N LYS A 13 5.24 -5.03 -10.87
CA LYS A 13 5.74 -3.81 -10.21
C LYS A 13 5.04 -3.55 -8.88
N ILE A 14 3.72 -3.69 -8.80
CA ILE A 14 2.97 -3.57 -7.53
C ILE A 14 3.37 -4.68 -6.56
N VAL A 15 3.46 -5.94 -7.02
CA VAL A 15 3.93 -7.05 -6.19
C VAL A 15 5.31 -6.76 -5.59
N GLY A 16 6.25 -6.30 -6.44
CA GLY A 16 7.59 -5.90 -5.98
C GLY A 16 7.52 -4.79 -4.94
N THR A 17 6.74 -3.75 -5.22
CA THR A 17 6.57 -2.57 -4.37
C THR A 17 5.97 -2.89 -3.00
N LEU A 18 4.88 -3.66 -2.96
CA LEU A 18 4.17 -4.00 -1.73
C LEU A 18 4.95 -4.97 -0.83
N ASN A 19 5.83 -5.78 -1.41
CA ASN A 19 6.71 -6.68 -0.65
C ASN A 19 7.89 -5.97 0.00
N LEU A 20 8.17 -4.72 -0.36
CA LEU A 20 9.20 -3.94 0.31
C LEU A 20 8.73 -3.62 1.74
N LYS A 21 9.68 -3.54 2.69
CA LYS A 21 9.41 -3.22 4.10
C LYS A 21 8.79 -1.82 4.27
N SER A 22 7.48 -1.74 4.44
CA SER A 22 6.72 -0.49 4.60
C SER A 22 6.07 -0.42 5.97
N HIS A 23 5.74 0.77 6.44
CA HIS A 23 4.89 0.92 7.62
C HIS A 23 3.44 0.81 7.19
N MET A 24 2.66 -0.04 7.85
CA MET A 24 1.27 -0.31 7.48
C MET A 24 0.37 -0.22 8.69
N TRP A 25 -0.79 0.40 8.53
CA TRP A 25 -1.81 0.49 9.58
C TRP A 25 -3.20 0.64 8.97
N PHE A 26 -4.23 0.50 9.80
CA PHE A 26 -5.58 0.92 9.48
C PHE A 26 -5.88 2.23 10.20
N GLU A 27 -6.44 3.20 9.49
CA GLU A 27 -7.03 4.38 10.13
C GLU A 27 -8.34 3.99 10.85
N PRO A 28 -8.78 4.76 11.85
CA PRO A 28 -10.05 4.50 12.55
C PRO A 28 -11.28 4.47 11.64
N THR A 29 -11.20 5.16 10.51
CA THR A 29 -12.20 5.20 9.43
C THR A 29 -12.25 3.90 8.61
N GLY A 30 -11.28 2.99 8.80
CA GLY A 30 -11.17 1.71 8.11
C GLY A 30 -10.27 1.75 6.87
N GLU A 31 -9.67 2.89 6.55
CA GLU A 31 -8.74 3.01 5.42
C GLU A 31 -7.43 2.26 5.71
N PHE A 32 -6.95 1.48 4.74
CA PHE A 32 -5.67 0.79 4.85
C PHE A 32 -4.55 1.68 4.31
N CYS A 33 -3.55 1.93 5.14
CA CYS A 33 -2.46 2.84 4.85
C CYS A 33 -1.13 2.10 4.70
N ILE A 34 -0.37 2.45 3.67
CA ILE A 34 0.99 1.98 3.43
C ILE A 34 1.89 3.19 3.29
N TRP A 35 2.76 3.43 4.26
CA TRP A 35 3.68 4.56 4.26
C TRP A 35 5.12 4.15 4.00
N ARG A 36 5.81 5.05 3.30
CA ARG A 36 7.26 5.06 3.17
C ARG A 36 7.83 6.44 3.33
N ASP A 37 9.04 6.50 3.90
CA ASP A 37 9.80 7.74 3.87
C ASP A 37 10.18 8.14 2.45
N GLU A 38 10.38 9.44 2.25
CA GLU A 38 10.65 10.05 0.94
C GLU A 38 11.82 9.36 0.22
N ARG A 39 12.91 9.05 0.93
CA ARG A 39 14.08 8.38 0.37
C ARG A 39 13.77 6.94 -0.04
N ALA A 40 13.01 6.19 0.75
CA ALA A 40 12.62 4.81 0.43
C ALA A 40 11.49 4.75 -0.61
N SER A 41 10.80 5.86 -0.86
CA SER A 41 9.76 5.94 -1.89
C SER A 41 10.35 5.92 -3.31
N THR A 42 11.64 6.26 -3.48
CA THR A 42 12.33 6.11 -4.77
C THR A 42 12.50 4.66 -5.22
N ASP A 43 12.24 3.69 -4.33
CA ASP A 43 12.21 2.27 -4.69
C ASP A 43 10.90 1.87 -5.40
N TRP A 44 9.90 2.77 -5.46
CA TRP A 44 8.60 2.56 -6.12
C TRP A 44 8.63 2.82 -7.62
N GLY A 45 9.69 2.42 -8.32
CA GLY A 45 9.96 2.98 -9.65
C GLY A 45 10.41 4.43 -9.46
N ALA A 46 10.07 5.43 -10.23
CA ALA A 46 10.49 6.81 -9.96
C ALA A 46 9.66 7.54 -8.86
N GLY A 47 9.30 6.85 -7.77
CA GLY A 47 8.40 7.38 -6.74
C GLY A 47 6.92 7.26 -7.11
N ILE A 48 6.09 8.14 -6.54
CA ILE A 48 4.62 8.11 -6.70
C ILE A 48 4.16 8.07 -8.15
N PRO A 49 4.69 8.85 -9.10
CA PRO A 49 4.14 8.87 -10.47
C PRO A 49 4.24 7.53 -11.20
N GLU A 50 5.30 6.74 -10.99
CA GLU A 50 5.40 5.40 -11.61
C GLU A 50 4.47 4.41 -10.92
N LEU A 51 4.39 4.46 -9.59
CA LEU A 51 3.48 3.64 -8.84
C LEU A 51 2.01 3.90 -9.23
N SER A 52 1.65 5.17 -9.39
CA SER A 52 0.33 5.61 -9.81
C SER A 52 -0.11 4.97 -11.12
N LYS A 53 0.75 4.99 -12.14
CA LYS A 53 0.48 4.35 -13.43
C LYS A 53 0.17 2.86 -13.29
N HIS A 54 0.83 2.17 -12.36
CA HIS A 54 0.61 0.75 -12.14
C HIS A 54 -0.73 0.47 -11.45
N PHE A 55 -1.11 1.28 -10.47
CA PHE A 55 -2.43 1.17 -9.84
C PHE A 55 -3.54 1.48 -10.85
N ASP A 56 -3.39 2.53 -11.65
CA ASP A 56 -4.35 2.92 -12.68
C ASP A 56 -4.51 1.82 -13.74
N ALA A 57 -3.41 1.23 -14.23
CA ALA A 57 -3.42 0.13 -15.20
C ALA A 57 -4.09 -1.16 -14.67
N LEU A 58 -4.15 -1.33 -13.35
CA LEU A 58 -4.82 -2.46 -12.69
C LEU A 58 -6.20 -2.10 -12.15
N GLU A 59 -6.66 -0.86 -12.37
CA GLU A 59 -7.93 -0.33 -11.88
C GLU A 59 -8.08 -0.50 -10.36
N VAL A 60 -6.99 -0.31 -9.61
CA VAL A 60 -7.01 -0.36 -8.14
C VAL A 60 -7.22 1.05 -7.61
N PRO A 61 -8.34 1.36 -6.93
CA PRO A 61 -8.54 2.67 -6.33
C PRO A 61 -7.57 2.93 -5.18
N TYR A 62 -6.97 4.12 -5.15
CA TYR A 62 -6.05 4.55 -4.10
C TYR A 62 -5.98 6.08 -4.04
N VAL A 63 -5.49 6.60 -2.90
CA VAL A 63 -5.15 8.01 -2.71
C VAL A 63 -3.71 8.09 -2.21
N VAL A 64 -2.98 9.12 -2.63
CA VAL A 64 -1.64 9.42 -2.10
C VAL A 64 -1.72 10.62 -1.19
N ARG A 65 -1.22 10.49 0.04
CA ARG A 65 -1.06 11.60 1.00
C ARG A 65 0.43 11.84 1.26
N MET A 66 0.85 13.09 1.28
CA MET A 66 2.19 13.47 1.76
C MET A 66 2.08 13.80 3.25
N GLU A 67 2.83 13.09 4.09
CA GLU A 67 2.74 13.28 5.54
C GLU A 67 4.03 12.92 6.28
N VAL A 68 4.10 13.43 7.51
CA VAL A 68 5.22 13.16 8.43
C VAL A 68 4.77 12.15 9.48
N VAL A 69 5.26 10.92 9.37
CA VAL A 69 4.93 9.82 10.29
C VAL A 69 6.05 9.61 11.30
N ASN A 70 5.68 9.22 12.53
CA ASN A 70 6.62 8.77 13.53
C ASN A 70 7.09 7.35 13.20
N THR A 71 8.38 7.19 12.88
CA THR A 71 9.02 5.88 12.72
C THR A 71 9.98 5.64 13.88
N GLY A 72 9.55 4.89 14.90
CA GLY A 72 10.31 4.75 16.14
C GLY A 72 10.51 6.10 16.83
N LYS A 73 11.78 6.53 17.01
CA LYS A 73 12.12 7.80 17.68
C LYS A 73 12.24 9.00 16.73
N ARG A 74 12.00 8.84 15.43
CA ARG A 74 12.21 9.89 14.42
C ARG A 74 10.91 10.21 13.69
N ARG A 75 10.69 11.50 13.43
CA ARG A 75 9.69 11.98 12.48
C ARG A 75 10.31 12.02 11.09
N LYS A 76 9.64 11.40 10.12
CA LYS A 76 10.10 11.37 8.73
C LYS A 76 8.98 11.80 7.81
N ALA A 77 9.30 12.67 6.85
CA ALA A 77 8.42 12.97 5.73
C ALA A 77 8.39 11.78 4.76
N GLY A 78 7.24 11.58 4.13
CA GLY A 78 7.04 10.48 3.22
C GLY A 78 5.67 10.50 2.57
N PHE A 79 5.33 9.38 1.94
CA PHE A 79 4.10 9.20 1.22
C PHE A 79 3.31 8.04 1.81
N THR A 80 2.02 8.27 2.02
CA THR A 80 1.04 7.24 2.41
C THR A 80 0.15 6.94 1.23
N LEU A 81 0.15 5.66 0.83
CA LEU A 81 -0.85 5.10 -0.06
C LEU A 81 -2.04 4.68 0.80
N VAL A 82 -3.20 5.19 0.47
CA VAL A 82 -4.44 4.92 1.16
C VAL A 82 -5.34 4.13 0.23
N VAL A 83 -5.76 2.95 0.65
CA VAL A 83 -6.73 2.11 -0.06
C VAL A 83 -7.96 1.98 0.84
N GLN A 84 -9.13 2.31 0.30
CA GLN A 84 -10.37 2.14 1.05
C GLN A 84 -10.59 0.67 1.37
N ARG A 85 -11.21 0.38 2.52
CA ARG A 85 -11.48 -1.00 2.93
C ARG A 85 -12.25 -1.79 1.87
N ASN A 86 -13.22 -1.15 1.24
CA ASN A 86 -14.06 -1.76 0.20
C ASN A 86 -13.29 -2.03 -1.10
N ASP A 87 -12.16 -1.35 -1.30
CA ASP A 87 -11.30 -1.47 -2.48
C ASP A 87 -10.11 -2.43 -2.26
N LEU A 88 -9.87 -2.88 -1.02
CA LEU A 88 -8.85 -3.89 -0.71
C LEU A 88 -8.98 -5.17 -1.54
N PRO A 89 -10.19 -5.70 -1.84
CA PRO A 89 -10.32 -6.83 -2.74
C PRO A 89 -9.78 -6.58 -4.16
N ALA A 90 -9.84 -5.33 -4.65
CA ALA A 90 -9.24 -4.98 -5.95
C ALA A 90 -7.71 -5.11 -5.89
N LEU A 91 -7.09 -4.68 -4.79
CA LEU A 91 -5.65 -4.85 -4.56
C LEU A 91 -5.26 -6.33 -4.42
N THR A 92 -5.96 -7.09 -3.58
CA THR A 92 -5.60 -8.49 -3.28
C THR A 92 -5.93 -9.44 -4.42
N ARG A 93 -6.83 -9.07 -5.34
CA ARG A 93 -7.01 -9.76 -6.63
C ARG A 93 -5.71 -9.81 -7.43
N TRP A 94 -4.94 -8.71 -7.44
CA TRP A 94 -3.69 -8.61 -8.19
C TRP A 94 -2.48 -9.12 -7.40
N VAL A 95 -2.52 -8.99 -6.07
CA VAL A 95 -1.46 -9.44 -5.16
C VAL A 95 -2.06 -10.31 -4.03
N PRO A 96 -2.45 -11.57 -4.30
CA PRO A 96 -3.13 -12.41 -3.31
C PRO A 96 -2.30 -12.66 -2.04
N SER A 97 -0.97 -12.74 -2.18
CA SER A 97 -0.05 -12.92 -1.05
C SER A 97 -0.07 -11.75 -0.06
N PHE A 98 -0.54 -10.57 -0.50
CA PHE A 98 -0.63 -9.38 0.34
C PHE A 98 -1.78 -9.44 1.35
N GLN A 99 -2.79 -10.30 1.12
CA GLN A 99 -3.89 -10.51 2.06
C GLN A 99 -3.38 -10.84 3.46
N LYS A 100 -2.34 -11.68 3.57
CA LYS A 100 -1.76 -12.05 4.87
C LYS A 100 -1.19 -10.83 5.62
N GLN A 101 -0.63 -9.85 4.92
CA GLN A 101 -0.11 -8.63 5.55
C GLN A 101 -1.26 -7.76 6.06
N ILE A 102 -2.32 -7.60 5.25
CA ILE A 102 -3.54 -6.89 5.65
C ILE A 102 -4.15 -7.53 6.91
N ASP A 103 -4.29 -8.86 6.91
CA ASP A 103 -4.87 -9.61 8.04
C ASP A 103 -4.04 -9.45 9.32
N ASN A 104 -2.71 -9.46 9.19
CA ASN A 104 -1.81 -9.24 10.33
C ASN A 104 -1.99 -7.84 10.94
N VAL A 105 -2.04 -6.81 10.10
CA VAL A 105 -2.24 -5.42 10.54
C VAL A 105 -3.63 -5.26 11.19
N GLN A 106 -4.67 -5.87 10.62
CA GLN A 106 -6.02 -5.89 11.21
C GLN A 106 -6.04 -6.60 12.57
N ALA A 107 -5.32 -7.72 12.71
CA ALA A 107 -5.23 -8.45 13.97
C ALA A 107 -4.49 -7.64 15.04
N GLU A 108 -3.46 -6.87 14.68
CA GLU A 108 -2.77 -5.95 15.59
C GLU A 108 -3.68 -4.82 16.07
N LEU A 109 -4.49 -4.24 15.17
CA LEU A 109 -5.50 -3.25 15.54
C LEU A 109 -6.50 -3.82 16.56
N ASN A 110 -7.03 -5.02 16.31
CA ASN A 110 -8.01 -5.63 17.20
C ASN A 110 -7.43 -5.96 18.59
N LYS A 111 -6.11 -6.20 18.70
CA LYS A 111 -5.43 -6.42 19.99
C LYS A 111 -5.20 -5.14 20.76
N SER A 112 -5.19 -3.98 20.09
CA SER A 112 -4.88 -2.69 20.68
C SER A 112 -6.11 -1.89 21.11
N ILE A 113 -7.31 -2.41 20.84
CA ILE A 113 -8.58 -1.90 21.39
C ILE A 113 -8.93 -2.77 22.61
N PRO A 114 -8.76 -2.28 23.86
CA PRO A 114 -9.26 -2.98 25.03
C PRO A 114 -10.80 -3.01 25.01
N ASN A 115 -11.38 -4.15 25.34
CA ASN A 115 -12.82 -4.31 25.61
C ASN A 115 -13.31 -3.31 26.67
#